data_AF-A0A6F8XTP1-F1
#
_entry.id   AF-A0A6F8XTP1-F1
#
_cell.length_a   1.000
_cell.length_b   1.000
_cell.length_c   1.000
_cell.angle_alpha   90.00
_cell.angle_beta   90.00
_cell.angle_gamma   90.00
#
_symmetry.space_group_name_H-M   'P 1'
#
loop_
_entity.id
_entity.type
_entity.pdbx_description
1 polymer ?
#
loop_
_entity_poly.entity_id
_entity_poly.type
_entity_poly.pdbx_seq_one_letter_code
_entity_poly.pdbx_strand_id
1 'polypeptide(L)'
;MSDSGPTPLPPDLNDRLARGGDPSESVGTVIVAGVANVAIGIAKLLAGLISGSAAMLSEAAHSVADTTTEVLLFTALRRGGRPADELHPFGYGKESYVWAFIAALFTFVAGAGFSITHGVHTIRSGEHSGDYTVSYIVLAVSFVIESVSLTRAVRQIRASAQGWRVRPLRFLLVTPDTTIKAVFLEDSAALVGLFLAAAGLGLSHATGQVVWDGLASVAIGLLLLVAASTLARANISLLVGRAATPRIRRMIVEELSALPHVEGIQTLFTMQLGPAEVLVAAKVDFTDQATGADIETAADEAERRLRARYSGIRYVFLDPTTRRG
;
A
#
# COMPACT_ATOMS: atom_id res chain seq x y z
N MET A 1 -36.75 32.68 -25.65
CA MET A 1 -35.50 32.31 -24.97
C MET A 1 -35.81 31.07 -24.14
N SER A 2 -35.42 29.91 -24.66
CA SER A 2 -35.73 28.61 -24.05
C SER A 2 -34.74 28.33 -22.91
N ASP A 3 -35.34 28.10 -21.74
CA ASP A 3 -34.73 27.56 -20.55
C ASP A 3 -34.04 26.22 -20.86
N SER A 4 -32.74 26.13 -20.60
CA SER A 4 -31.94 24.90 -20.79
C SER A 4 -31.26 24.57 -19.48
N GLY A 5 -32.04 23.99 -18.57
CA GLY A 5 -31.50 23.29 -17.41
C GLY A 5 -30.57 22.14 -17.82
N PRO A 6 -29.69 21.68 -16.92
CA PRO A 6 -28.75 20.62 -17.21
C PRO A 6 -29.48 19.33 -17.63
N THR A 7 -29.03 18.74 -18.72
CA THR A 7 -29.54 17.49 -19.29
C THR A 7 -29.51 16.37 -18.24
N PRO A 8 -30.62 15.66 -17.97
CA PRO A 8 -30.59 14.50 -17.09
C PRO A 8 -29.62 13.47 -17.65
N LEU A 9 -28.76 12.93 -16.78
CA LEU A 9 -27.87 11.84 -17.15
C LEU A 9 -28.69 10.62 -17.63
N PRO A 10 -28.16 9.84 -18.59
CA PRO A 10 -28.87 8.68 -19.12
C PRO A 10 -29.16 7.65 -18.01
N PRO A 11 -30.29 6.91 -18.09
CA PRO A 11 -30.77 6.04 -17.00
C PRO A 11 -29.82 4.91 -16.60
N ASP A 12 -28.88 4.57 -17.48
CA ASP A 12 -27.93 3.47 -17.34
C ASP A 12 -26.77 3.76 -16.37
N LEU A 13 -26.50 5.03 -16.04
CA LEU A 13 -25.42 5.39 -15.11
C LEU A 13 -25.86 5.28 -13.65
N ASN A 14 -27.11 5.63 -13.33
CA ASN A 14 -27.68 5.44 -11.99
C ASN A 14 -27.78 3.97 -11.62
N ASP A 15 -28.12 3.12 -12.58
CA ASP A 15 -28.26 1.68 -12.37
C ASP A 15 -26.91 0.98 -12.10
N ARG A 16 -25.81 1.55 -12.60
CA ARG A 16 -24.44 1.06 -12.37
C ARG A 16 -23.81 1.58 -11.08
N LEU A 17 -24.28 2.73 -10.57
CA LEU A 17 -23.89 3.25 -9.26
C LEU A 17 -24.75 2.65 -8.13
N ALA A 18 -25.99 2.27 -8.41
CA ALA A 18 -26.88 1.54 -7.50
C ALA A 18 -26.50 0.05 -7.37
N ARG A 19 -25.96 -0.55 -8.44
CA ARG A 19 -25.28 -1.87 -8.36
C ARG A 19 -23.84 -1.70 -7.87
N GLY A 20 -23.68 -1.18 -6.66
CA GLY A 20 -22.60 -1.68 -5.82
C GLY A 20 -22.77 -3.19 -5.76
N GLY A 21 -21.75 -3.95 -6.18
CA GLY A 21 -21.79 -5.41 -6.15
C GLY A 21 -22.30 -5.88 -4.79
N ASP A 22 -23.10 -6.95 -4.80
CA ASP A 22 -23.79 -7.45 -3.62
C ASP A 22 -22.80 -7.54 -2.44
N PRO A 23 -23.00 -6.78 -1.34
CA PRO A 23 -22.10 -6.79 -0.20
C PRO A 23 -21.88 -8.20 0.34
N SER A 24 -22.86 -9.10 0.17
CA SER A 24 -22.78 -10.50 0.59
C SER A 24 -21.84 -11.35 -0.31
N GLU A 25 -21.76 -11.05 -1.61
CA GLU A 25 -20.87 -11.70 -2.58
C GLU A 25 -19.41 -11.25 -2.39
N SER A 26 -19.22 -9.98 -2.00
CA SER A 26 -17.92 -9.38 -1.68
C SER A 26 -17.35 -9.90 -0.34
N VAL A 27 -18.17 -9.98 0.72
CA VAL A 27 -17.72 -10.49 2.03
C VAL A 27 -17.40 -11.98 1.98
N GLY A 28 -18.22 -12.78 1.27
CA GLY A 28 -17.94 -14.20 1.07
C GLY A 28 -16.61 -14.43 0.36
N THR A 29 -16.33 -13.66 -0.69
CA THR A 29 -15.07 -13.74 -1.44
C THR A 29 -13.85 -13.41 -0.58
N VAL A 30 -13.94 -12.37 0.27
CA VAL A 30 -12.86 -11.97 1.18
C VAL A 30 -12.61 -13.01 2.26
N ILE A 31 -13.66 -13.57 2.86
CA ILE A 31 -13.53 -14.63 3.87
C ILE A 31 -12.91 -15.89 3.26
N VAL A 32 -13.37 -16.30 2.08
CA VAL A 32 -12.82 -17.46 1.36
C VAL A 32 -11.34 -17.25 1.04
N ALA A 33 -10.94 -16.06 0.58
CA ALA A 33 -9.55 -15.73 0.31
C ALA A 33 -8.69 -15.78 1.58
N GLY A 34 -9.16 -15.20 2.70
CA GLY A 34 -8.44 -15.23 3.97
C GLY A 34 -8.29 -16.65 4.54
N VAL A 35 -9.34 -17.47 4.47
CA VAL A 35 -9.27 -18.89 4.86
C VAL A 35 -8.29 -19.66 3.99
N ALA A 36 -8.26 -19.39 2.68
CA ALA A 36 -7.30 -20.02 1.77
C ALA A 36 -5.85 -19.66 2.13
N ASN A 37 -5.54 -18.39 2.41
CA ASN A 37 -4.19 -17.96 2.82
C ASN A 37 -3.74 -18.64 4.11
N VAL A 38 -4.62 -18.71 5.13
CA VAL A 38 -4.32 -19.42 6.38
C VAL A 38 -4.11 -20.91 6.15
N ALA A 39 -4.96 -21.55 5.32
CA ALA A 39 -4.83 -22.97 5.01
C ALA A 39 -3.49 -23.29 4.29
N ILE A 40 -3.07 -22.43 3.36
CA ILE A 40 -1.77 -22.54 2.68
C ILE A 40 -0.63 -22.36 3.68
N GLY A 41 -0.72 -21.38 4.59
CA GLY A 41 0.28 -21.19 5.65
C GLY A 41 0.44 -22.44 6.52
N ILE A 42 -0.66 -23.07 6.93
CA ILE A 42 -0.65 -24.33 7.68
C ILE A 42 -0.03 -25.46 6.83
N ALA A 43 -0.41 -25.58 5.56
CA ALA A 43 0.15 -26.59 4.66
C ALA A 43 1.66 -26.42 4.49
N LYS A 44 2.15 -25.18 4.33
CA LYS A 44 3.58 -24.86 4.24
C LYS A 44 4.31 -25.24 5.52
N LEU A 45 3.74 -24.92 6.68
CA LEU A 45 4.32 -25.25 7.98
C LEU A 45 4.43 -26.77 8.16
N LEU A 46 3.34 -27.52 7.90
CA LEU A 46 3.35 -28.97 8.00
C LEU A 46 4.34 -29.60 7.03
N ALA A 47 4.38 -29.13 5.77
CA ALA A 47 5.35 -29.59 4.79
C ALA A 47 6.80 -29.31 5.23
N GLY A 48 7.07 -28.13 5.80
CA GLY A 48 8.39 -27.79 6.33
C GLY A 48 8.80 -28.67 7.52
N LEU A 49 7.87 -28.94 8.45
CA LEU A 49 8.13 -29.82 9.58
C LEU A 49 8.33 -31.29 9.17
N ILE A 50 7.53 -31.79 8.23
CA ILE A 50 7.62 -33.16 7.72
C ILE A 50 8.91 -33.36 6.91
N SER A 51 9.23 -32.41 6.04
CA SER A 51 10.44 -32.48 5.22
C SER A 51 11.70 -32.14 5.99
N GLY A 52 11.64 -31.39 7.09
CA GLY A 52 12.81 -30.85 7.77
C GLY A 52 13.56 -29.77 6.97
N SER A 53 12.93 -29.21 5.93
CA SER A 53 13.55 -28.18 5.08
C SER A 53 13.48 -26.80 5.71
N ALA A 54 14.64 -26.16 5.83
CA ALA A 54 14.78 -24.77 6.25
C ALA A 54 14.13 -23.81 5.26
N ALA A 55 14.26 -24.04 3.95
CA ALA A 55 13.65 -23.17 2.95
C ALA A 55 12.11 -23.27 2.99
N MET A 56 11.58 -24.49 3.16
CA MET A 56 10.13 -24.70 3.31
C MET A 56 9.59 -24.10 4.61
N LEU A 57 10.32 -24.21 5.72
CA LEU A 57 9.98 -23.54 6.98
C LEU A 57 10.07 -22.01 6.86
N SER A 58 10.99 -21.49 6.06
CA SER A 58 11.09 -20.04 5.77
C SER A 58 9.87 -19.55 5.00
N GLU A 59 9.38 -20.33 4.04
CA GLU A 59 8.12 -20.06 3.33
C GLU A 59 6.90 -20.11 4.25
N ALA A 60 6.89 -21.03 5.22
CA ALA A 60 5.86 -21.07 6.25
C ALA A 60 5.89 -19.82 7.16
N ALA A 61 7.07 -19.42 7.62
CA ALA A 61 7.25 -18.22 8.43
C ALA A 61 6.87 -16.95 7.66
N HIS A 62 7.17 -16.89 6.36
CA HIS A 62 6.70 -15.82 5.48
C HIS A 62 5.17 -15.76 5.45
N SER A 63 4.47 -16.86 5.20
CA SER A 63 3.00 -16.87 5.17
C SER A 63 2.37 -16.50 6.53
N VAL A 64 3.00 -16.83 7.65
CA VAL A 64 2.58 -16.36 8.99
C VAL A 64 2.78 -14.84 9.13
N ALA A 65 3.92 -14.32 8.67
CA ALA A 65 4.19 -12.89 8.67
C ALA A 65 3.20 -12.12 7.78
N ASP A 66 2.86 -12.66 6.62
CA ASP A 66 1.90 -12.06 5.69
C ASP A 66 0.49 -12.05 6.26
N THR A 67 0.03 -13.17 6.83
CA THR A 67 -1.28 -13.24 7.51
C THR A 67 -1.36 -12.19 8.63
N THR A 68 -0.29 -12.02 9.40
CA THR A 68 -0.23 -11.00 10.44
C THR A 68 -0.25 -9.59 9.86
N THR A 69 0.45 -9.38 8.75
CA THR A 69 0.47 -8.11 8.02
C THR A 69 -0.91 -7.75 7.47
N GLU A 70 -1.63 -8.69 6.86
CA GLU A 70 -3.00 -8.48 6.39
C GLU A 70 -3.94 -8.02 7.52
N VAL A 71 -3.86 -8.65 8.70
CA VAL A 71 -4.64 -8.25 9.89
C VAL A 71 -4.27 -6.84 10.36
N LEU A 72 -2.98 -6.50 10.36
CA LEU A 72 -2.50 -5.17 10.74
C LEU A 72 -2.88 -4.11 9.71
N LEU A 73 -2.84 -4.41 8.41
CA LEU A 73 -3.30 -3.52 7.33
C LEU A 73 -4.82 -3.32 7.36
N PHE A 74 -5.58 -4.36 7.68
CA PHE A 74 -7.01 -4.22 7.93
C PHE A 74 -7.28 -3.28 9.13
N THR A 75 -6.51 -3.44 10.21
CA THR A 75 -6.57 -2.54 11.36
C THR A 75 -6.18 -1.12 10.97
N ALA A 76 -5.18 -0.95 10.11
CA ALA A 76 -4.72 0.33 9.57
C ALA A 76 -5.84 1.07 8.83
N LEU A 77 -6.61 0.37 7.99
CA LEU A 77 -7.75 0.93 7.27
C LEU A 77 -8.86 1.34 8.23
N ARG A 78 -9.24 0.45 9.15
CA ARG A 78 -10.35 0.70 10.09
C ARG A 78 -10.05 1.86 11.05
N ARG A 79 -8.84 1.91 11.58
CA ARG A 79 -8.44 2.97 12.53
C ARG A 79 -8.12 4.28 11.83
N GLY A 80 -7.48 4.25 10.67
CA GLY A 80 -7.17 5.46 9.92
C GLY A 80 -8.39 6.15 9.31
N GLY A 81 -9.47 5.41 9.03
CA GLY A 81 -10.73 5.96 8.55
C GLY A 81 -11.59 6.66 9.63
N ARG A 82 -11.10 6.76 10.88
CA ARG A 82 -11.84 7.42 11.96
C ARG A 82 -11.94 8.95 11.71
N PRO A 83 -13.11 9.57 11.98
CA PRO A 83 -13.30 11.00 11.82
C PRO A 83 -12.46 11.79 12.83
N ALA A 84 -12.30 13.10 12.58
CA ALA A 84 -11.65 14.02 13.49
C ALA A 84 -12.42 14.18 14.80
N ASP A 85 -11.68 14.41 15.88
CA ASP A 85 -12.19 14.75 17.21
C ASP A 85 -11.33 15.87 17.83
N GLU A 86 -11.64 16.28 19.06
CA GLU A 86 -10.94 17.37 19.75
C GLU A 86 -9.45 17.09 20.00
N LEU A 87 -9.08 15.82 20.20
CA LEU A 87 -7.68 15.42 20.41
C LEU A 87 -6.92 15.30 19.08
N HIS A 88 -7.61 14.94 18.01
CA HIS A 88 -7.08 14.74 16.66
C HIS A 88 -7.90 15.56 15.64
N PRO A 89 -7.67 16.88 15.56
CA PRO A 89 -8.50 17.80 14.76
C PRO A 89 -8.39 17.58 13.25
N PHE A 90 -7.33 16.92 12.79
CA PHE A 90 -7.14 16.51 11.39
C PHE A 90 -7.55 15.05 11.11
N GLY A 91 -8.14 14.37 12.10
CA GLY A 91 -8.51 12.96 11.99
C GLY A 91 -7.34 12.01 12.19
N TYR A 92 -7.62 10.73 11.93
CA TYR A 92 -6.73 9.62 12.25
C TYR A 92 -6.02 9.04 11.03
N GLY A 93 -6.05 9.69 9.87
CA GLY A 93 -5.48 9.14 8.63
C GLY A 93 -4.02 8.67 8.75
N LYS A 94 -3.22 9.32 9.60
CA LYS A 94 -1.82 8.95 9.86
C LYS A 94 -1.69 7.62 10.62
N GLU A 95 -2.70 7.20 11.38
CA GLU A 95 -2.70 5.89 12.03
C GLU A 95 -2.58 4.76 11.01
N SER A 96 -3.13 4.90 9.79
CA SER A 96 -2.92 3.88 8.75
C SER A 96 -1.44 3.61 8.47
N TYR A 97 -0.61 4.66 8.49
CA TYR A 97 0.83 4.53 8.27
C TYR A 97 1.56 3.95 9.48
N VAL A 98 1.06 4.20 10.70
CA VAL A 98 1.60 3.59 11.93
C VAL A 98 1.39 2.08 11.89
N TRP A 99 0.16 1.64 11.63
CA TRP A 99 -0.17 0.20 11.57
C TRP A 99 0.54 -0.51 10.42
N ALA A 100 0.64 0.12 9.24
CA ALA A 100 1.41 -0.42 8.12
C ALA A 100 2.94 -0.47 8.42
N PHE A 101 3.47 0.48 9.20
CA PHE A 101 4.85 0.43 9.67
C PHE A 101 5.08 -0.72 10.66
N ILE A 102 4.17 -0.93 11.61
CA ILE A 102 4.22 -2.05 12.56
C ILE A 102 4.18 -3.38 11.81
N ALA A 103 3.33 -3.50 10.78
CA ALA A 103 3.28 -4.68 9.93
C ALA A 103 4.62 -4.97 9.25
N ALA A 104 5.22 -3.95 8.62
CA ALA A 104 6.54 -4.08 8.01
C ALA A 104 7.62 -4.50 9.03
N LEU A 105 7.57 -3.99 10.27
CA LEU A 105 8.48 -4.40 11.33
C LEU A 105 8.26 -5.85 11.75
N PHE A 106 7.01 -6.33 11.77
CA PHE A 106 6.70 -7.73 12.04
C PHE A 106 7.28 -8.64 10.95
N THR A 107 7.09 -8.32 9.67
CA THR A 107 7.68 -9.07 8.55
C THR A 107 9.20 -9.09 8.61
N PHE A 108 9.83 -7.99 9.01
CA PHE A 108 11.27 -7.92 9.26
C PHE A 108 11.70 -8.89 10.37
N VAL A 109 11.09 -8.81 11.56
CA VAL A 109 11.57 -9.57 12.73
C VAL A 109 11.19 -11.04 12.61
N ALA A 110 9.91 -11.32 12.37
CA ALA A 110 9.36 -12.67 12.34
C ALA A 110 9.71 -13.39 11.05
N GLY A 111 9.55 -12.76 9.89
CA GLY A 111 9.83 -13.40 8.59
C GLY A 111 11.32 -13.49 8.29
N ALA A 112 11.97 -12.34 8.15
CA ALA A 112 13.39 -12.29 7.76
C ALA A 112 14.31 -12.84 8.86
N GLY A 113 14.08 -12.46 10.11
CA GLY A 113 14.87 -12.93 11.25
C GLY A 113 14.83 -14.46 11.41
N PHE A 114 13.63 -15.05 11.35
CA PHE A 114 13.47 -16.50 11.40
C PHE A 114 14.20 -17.19 10.23
N SER A 115 13.95 -16.74 8.99
CA SER A 115 14.51 -17.38 7.80
C SER A 115 16.05 -17.34 7.78
N ILE A 116 16.66 -16.19 8.11
CA ILE A 116 18.12 -16.08 8.15
C ILE A 116 18.71 -16.96 9.26
N THR A 117 18.13 -16.94 10.46
CA THR A 117 18.66 -17.70 11.60
C THR A 117 18.54 -19.21 11.38
N HIS A 118 17.39 -19.68 10.89
CA HIS A 118 17.20 -21.09 10.55
C HIS A 118 18.09 -21.52 9.40
N GLY A 119 18.20 -20.73 8.32
CA GLY A 119 19.08 -21.07 7.20
C GLY A 119 20.55 -21.18 7.62
N VAL A 120 21.05 -20.25 8.44
CA VAL A 120 22.41 -20.34 9.01
C VAL A 120 22.58 -21.54 9.93
N HIS A 121 21.57 -21.87 10.74
CA HIS A 121 21.60 -23.04 11.60
C HIS A 121 21.70 -24.33 10.77
N THR A 122 20.87 -24.48 9.75
CA THR A 122 20.85 -25.64 8.84
C THR A 122 22.17 -25.83 8.09
N ILE A 123 22.81 -24.74 7.66
CA ILE A 123 24.16 -24.81 7.06
C ILE A 123 25.19 -25.34 8.06
N ARG A 124 25.05 -25.03 9.36
CA ARG A 124 26.01 -25.42 10.40
C ARG A 124 25.76 -26.81 10.97
N SER A 125 24.49 -27.20 11.15
CA SER A 125 24.12 -28.49 11.77
C SER A 125 24.22 -29.66 10.79
N GLY A 126 24.00 -29.43 9.49
CA GLY A 126 24.08 -30.48 8.47
C GLY A 126 23.02 -31.59 8.62
N GLU A 127 21.93 -31.32 9.36
CA GLU A 127 20.86 -32.29 9.57
C GLU A 127 20.17 -32.64 8.24
N HIS A 128 20.16 -33.93 7.92
CA HIS A 128 19.56 -34.44 6.69
C HIS A 128 18.04 -34.44 6.80
N SER A 129 17.40 -33.92 5.76
CA SER A 129 15.97 -33.69 5.73
C SER A 129 15.20 -34.95 5.27
N GLY A 130 13.93 -35.04 5.68
CA GLY A 130 12.99 -36.14 5.42
C GLY A 130 12.41 -36.15 4.00
N ASP A 131 11.21 -36.70 3.83
CA ASP A 131 10.55 -36.81 2.52
C ASP A 131 10.15 -35.44 1.96
N TYR A 132 10.74 -35.05 0.83
CA TYR A 132 10.48 -33.78 0.14
C TYR A 132 9.20 -33.77 -0.70
N THR A 133 8.56 -34.93 -0.93
CA THR A 133 7.41 -35.06 -1.84
C THR A 133 6.26 -34.11 -1.45
N VAL A 134 5.95 -34.04 -0.16
CA VAL A 134 4.91 -33.14 0.37
C VAL A 134 5.27 -31.68 0.12
N SER A 135 6.55 -31.31 0.26
CA SER A 135 7.01 -29.93 0.04
C SER A 135 6.87 -29.51 -1.42
N TYR A 136 7.20 -30.37 -2.39
CA TYR A 136 7.01 -30.05 -3.80
C TYR A 136 5.54 -29.81 -4.16
N ILE A 137 4.63 -30.64 -3.63
CA ILE A 137 3.19 -30.49 -3.86
C ILE A 137 2.71 -29.15 -3.28
N VAL A 138 3.07 -28.85 -2.03
CA VAL A 138 2.65 -27.61 -1.38
C VAL A 138 3.25 -26.38 -2.06
N LEU A 139 4.51 -26.42 -2.48
CA LEU A 139 5.13 -25.34 -3.26
C LEU A 139 4.41 -25.12 -4.58
N ALA A 140 4.09 -26.18 -5.33
CA ALA A 140 3.39 -26.07 -6.61
C ALA A 140 1.98 -25.46 -6.45
N VAL A 141 1.20 -25.94 -5.45
CA VAL A 141 -0.13 -25.40 -5.16
C VAL A 141 -0.05 -23.95 -4.71
N SER A 142 0.87 -23.63 -3.80
CA SER A 142 1.10 -22.27 -3.33
C SER A 142 1.46 -21.35 -4.50
N PHE A 143 2.34 -21.78 -5.41
CA PHE A 143 2.76 -20.99 -6.56
C PHE A 143 1.60 -20.58 -7.45
N VAL A 144 0.66 -21.50 -7.69
CA VAL A 144 -0.55 -21.19 -8.48
C VAL A 144 -1.42 -20.16 -7.76
N ILE A 145 -1.65 -20.31 -6.46
CA ILE A 145 -2.52 -19.42 -5.69
C ILE A 145 -1.91 -18.02 -5.59
N GLU A 146 -0.64 -17.92 -5.23
CA GLU A 146 0.10 -16.65 -5.14
C GLU A 146 0.17 -15.96 -6.51
N SER A 147 0.33 -16.72 -7.60
CA SER A 147 0.31 -16.19 -8.97
C SER A 147 -1.03 -15.54 -9.31
N VAL A 148 -2.14 -16.13 -8.85
CA VAL A 148 -3.48 -15.56 -9.01
C VAL A 148 -3.62 -14.28 -8.19
N SER A 149 -3.13 -14.25 -6.95
CA SER A 149 -3.14 -13.05 -6.10
C SER A 149 -2.34 -11.91 -6.74
N LEU A 150 -1.09 -12.17 -7.11
CA LEU A 150 -0.23 -11.16 -7.74
C LEU A 150 -0.86 -10.62 -9.04
N THR A 151 -1.48 -11.49 -9.83
CA THR A 151 -2.17 -11.08 -11.06
C THR A 151 -3.30 -10.10 -10.77
N ARG A 152 -4.06 -10.31 -9.67
CA ARG A 152 -5.11 -9.37 -9.23
C ARG A 152 -4.51 -8.06 -8.74
N ALA A 153 -3.46 -8.10 -7.92
CA ALA A 153 -2.76 -6.92 -7.44
C ALA A 153 -2.21 -6.07 -8.61
N VAL A 154 -1.57 -6.71 -9.59
CA VAL A 154 -1.07 -6.05 -10.81
C VAL A 154 -2.19 -5.43 -11.63
N ARG A 155 -3.34 -6.11 -11.77
CA ARG A 155 -4.52 -5.55 -12.46
C ARG A 155 -5.05 -4.31 -11.74
N GLN A 156 -5.16 -4.35 -10.41
CA GLN A 156 -5.56 -3.20 -9.60
C GLN A 156 -4.59 -2.02 -9.77
N ILE A 157 -3.28 -2.27 -9.69
CA ILE A 157 -2.26 -1.24 -9.89
C ILE A 157 -2.35 -0.63 -11.29
N ARG A 158 -2.56 -1.44 -12.34
CA ARG A 158 -2.70 -0.94 -13.71
C ARG A 158 -3.93 -0.05 -13.84
N ALA A 159 -5.07 -0.45 -13.28
CA ALA A 159 -6.28 0.36 -13.28
C ALA A 159 -6.10 1.68 -12.53
N SER A 160 -5.52 1.66 -11.32
CA SER A 160 -5.24 2.87 -10.54
C SER A 160 -4.23 3.79 -11.25
N ALA A 161 -3.18 3.23 -11.85
CA ALA A 161 -2.16 3.98 -12.56
C ALA A 161 -2.73 4.73 -13.80
N GLN A 162 -3.74 4.18 -14.48
CA GLN A 162 -4.43 4.85 -15.58
C GLN A 162 -5.14 6.13 -15.11
N GLY A 163 -5.87 6.08 -13.99
CA GLY A 163 -6.50 7.28 -13.40
C GLY A 163 -5.45 8.35 -13.03
N TRP A 164 -4.29 7.92 -12.56
CA TRP A 164 -3.17 8.80 -12.22
C TRP A 164 -2.30 9.20 -13.44
N ARG A 165 -2.61 8.73 -14.65
CA ARG A 165 -1.86 8.95 -15.90
C ARG A 165 -0.34 8.76 -15.74
N VAL A 166 0.05 7.72 -15.00
CA VAL A 166 1.46 7.34 -14.79
C VAL A 166 1.66 5.87 -15.11
N ARG A 167 2.92 5.46 -15.28
CA ARG A 167 3.26 4.05 -15.45
C ARG A 167 3.01 3.27 -14.14
N PRO A 168 2.59 2.00 -14.19
CA PRO A 168 2.33 1.16 -13.01
C PRO A 168 3.44 1.16 -11.95
N LEU A 169 4.70 0.97 -12.37
CA LEU A 169 5.84 1.00 -11.44
C LEU A 169 6.05 2.37 -10.80
N ARG A 170 5.80 3.45 -11.56
CA ARG A 170 5.88 4.81 -11.01
C ARG A 170 4.75 5.08 -10.03
N PHE A 171 3.54 4.56 -10.30
CA PHE A 171 2.40 4.63 -9.37
C PHE A 171 2.76 4.00 -8.03
N LEU A 172 3.35 2.79 -8.03
CA LEU A 172 3.81 2.12 -6.82
C LEU A 172 4.82 2.95 -6.02
N LEU A 173 5.66 3.77 -6.65
CA LEU A 173 6.62 4.62 -5.91
C LEU A 173 5.96 5.86 -5.27
N VAL A 174 4.94 6.41 -5.94
CA VAL A 174 4.35 7.71 -5.56
C VAL A 174 3.02 7.61 -4.82
N THR A 175 2.34 6.46 -4.86
CA THR A 175 1.03 6.31 -4.22
C THR A 175 1.13 6.47 -2.70
N PRO A 176 0.24 7.25 -2.07
CA PRO A 176 0.15 7.32 -0.61
C PRO A 176 -0.60 6.11 0.00
N ASP A 177 -1.21 5.27 -0.83
CA ASP A 177 -1.84 4.01 -0.41
C ASP A 177 -0.76 2.95 -0.15
N THR A 178 -0.52 2.70 1.13
CA THR A 178 0.49 1.75 1.61
C THR A 178 0.01 0.31 1.55
N THR A 179 -1.30 0.08 1.52
CA THR A 179 -1.90 -1.25 1.41
C THR A 179 -1.66 -1.81 0.01
N ILE A 180 -1.90 -1.03 -1.05
CA ILE A 180 -1.61 -1.48 -2.43
C ILE A 180 -0.12 -1.81 -2.61
N LYS A 181 0.76 -1.00 -2.00
CA LYS A 181 2.21 -1.23 -2.04
C LYS A 181 2.62 -2.50 -1.30
N ALA A 182 2.05 -2.72 -0.11
CA ALA A 182 2.33 -3.88 0.72
C ALA A 182 1.95 -5.17 0.01
N VAL A 183 0.69 -5.30 -0.41
CA VAL A 183 0.16 -6.49 -1.10
C VAL A 183 0.99 -6.83 -2.34
N PHE A 184 1.33 -5.84 -3.17
CA PHE A 184 2.15 -6.13 -4.35
C PHE A 184 3.56 -6.61 -4.01
N LEU A 185 4.19 -6.00 -3.00
CA LEU A 185 5.55 -6.34 -2.63
C LEU A 185 5.61 -7.71 -1.92
N GLU A 186 4.61 -8.02 -1.11
CA GLU A 186 4.39 -9.29 -0.42
C GLU A 186 4.16 -10.42 -1.43
N ASP A 187 3.15 -10.32 -2.29
CA ASP A 187 2.85 -11.34 -3.32
C ASP A 187 4.06 -11.56 -4.26
N SER A 188 4.80 -10.49 -4.58
CA SER A 188 6.02 -10.60 -5.38
C SER A 188 7.14 -11.31 -4.62
N ALA A 189 7.34 -10.99 -3.34
CA ALA A 189 8.32 -11.63 -2.50
C ALA A 189 7.96 -13.11 -2.26
N ALA A 190 6.69 -13.44 -2.08
CA ALA A 190 6.20 -14.80 -1.93
C ALA A 190 6.55 -15.65 -3.16
N LEU A 191 6.22 -15.19 -4.37
CA LEU A 191 6.54 -15.98 -5.58
C LEU A 191 8.04 -16.17 -5.80
N VAL A 192 8.85 -15.14 -5.53
CA VAL A 192 10.31 -15.27 -5.60
C VAL A 192 10.81 -16.21 -4.51
N GLY A 193 10.25 -16.14 -3.31
CA GLY A 193 10.56 -17.02 -2.18
C GLY A 193 10.25 -18.49 -2.49
N LEU A 194 9.06 -18.78 -3.02
CA LEU A 194 8.69 -20.11 -3.50
C LEU A 194 9.68 -20.66 -4.54
N PHE A 195 10.12 -19.82 -5.48
CA PHE A 195 11.10 -20.22 -6.47
C PHE A 195 12.46 -20.53 -5.81
N LEU A 196 12.91 -19.70 -4.87
CA LEU A 196 14.13 -19.94 -4.10
C LEU A 196 14.04 -21.22 -3.28
N ALA A 197 12.90 -21.47 -2.63
CA ALA A 197 12.64 -22.68 -1.86
C ALA A 197 12.66 -23.91 -2.75
N ALA A 198 11.93 -23.90 -3.88
CA ALA A 198 11.93 -25.01 -4.83
C ALA A 198 13.34 -25.30 -5.39
N ALA A 199 14.12 -24.25 -5.70
CA ALA A 199 15.49 -24.39 -6.18
C ALA A 199 16.42 -24.95 -5.10
N GLY A 200 16.35 -24.45 -3.86
CA GLY A 200 17.14 -24.93 -2.73
C GLY A 200 16.84 -26.38 -2.40
N LEU A 201 15.56 -26.74 -2.36
CA LEU A 201 15.10 -28.10 -2.11
C LEU A 201 15.52 -29.05 -3.24
N GLY A 202 15.35 -28.64 -4.50
CA GLY A 202 15.74 -29.40 -5.67
C GLY A 202 17.26 -29.66 -5.72
N LEU A 203 18.07 -28.65 -5.41
CA LEU A 203 19.52 -28.78 -5.35
C LEU A 203 19.96 -29.65 -4.17
N SER A 204 19.33 -29.49 -2.99
CA SER A 204 19.60 -30.34 -1.82
C SER A 204 19.28 -31.81 -2.13
N HIS A 205 18.13 -32.08 -2.75
CA HIS A 205 17.73 -33.43 -3.15
C HIS A 205 18.65 -34.03 -4.22
N ALA A 206 19.08 -33.25 -5.22
CA ALA A 206 19.93 -33.74 -6.30
C ALA A 206 21.40 -33.95 -5.88
N THR A 207 21.93 -33.11 -4.97
CA THR A 207 23.34 -33.16 -4.57
C THR A 207 23.57 -33.90 -3.25
N GLY A 208 22.50 -34.16 -2.48
CA GLY A 208 22.58 -34.67 -1.11
C GLY A 208 23.15 -33.66 -0.11
N GLN A 209 23.33 -32.39 -0.49
CA GLN A 209 23.91 -31.36 0.38
C GLN A 209 22.85 -30.40 0.90
N VAL A 210 22.60 -30.48 2.21
CA VAL A 210 21.65 -29.64 2.95
C VAL A 210 22.00 -28.13 2.90
N VAL A 211 23.25 -27.80 2.56
CA VAL A 211 23.72 -26.41 2.42
C VAL A 211 22.87 -25.63 1.42
N TRP A 212 22.38 -26.24 0.34
CA TRP A 212 21.55 -25.55 -0.66
C TRP A 212 20.19 -25.11 -0.11
N ASP A 213 19.59 -25.93 0.75
CA ASP A 213 18.34 -25.62 1.43
C ASP A 213 18.52 -24.49 2.44
N GLY A 214 19.61 -24.54 3.23
CA GLY A 214 19.97 -23.46 4.15
C GLY A 214 20.30 -22.14 3.42
N LEU A 215 20.99 -22.17 2.27
CA LEU A 215 21.26 -20.98 1.46
C LEU A 215 19.97 -20.38 0.89
N ALA A 216 19.04 -21.21 0.42
CA ALA A 216 17.73 -20.75 -0.04
C ALA A 216 16.95 -20.07 1.11
N SER A 217 16.95 -20.66 2.30
CA SER A 217 16.36 -20.07 3.51
C SER A 217 16.95 -18.68 3.85
N VAL A 218 18.28 -18.54 3.81
CA VAL A 218 18.94 -17.23 3.99
C VAL A 218 18.54 -16.24 2.88
N ALA A 219 18.49 -16.68 1.62
CA ALA A 219 18.10 -15.84 0.49
C ALA A 219 16.66 -15.34 0.61
N ILE A 220 15.73 -16.20 1.03
CA ILE A 220 14.34 -15.82 1.36
C ILE A 220 14.32 -14.78 2.48
N GLY A 221 15.09 -15.00 3.54
CA GLY A 221 15.19 -14.03 4.63
C GLY A 221 15.72 -12.66 4.17
N LEU A 222 16.72 -12.61 3.29
CA LEU A 222 17.21 -11.36 2.71
C LEU A 222 16.19 -10.69 1.79
N LEU A 223 15.40 -11.47 1.05
CA LEU A 223 14.30 -10.96 0.22
C LEU A 223 13.23 -10.28 1.09
N LEU A 224 12.81 -10.94 2.18
CA LEU A 224 11.85 -10.38 3.15
C LEU A 224 12.40 -9.12 3.82
N LEU A 225 13.70 -9.11 4.14
CA LEU A 225 14.39 -7.95 4.71
C LEU A 225 14.31 -6.74 3.77
N VAL A 226 14.53 -6.93 2.48
CA VAL A 226 14.43 -5.87 1.45
C VAL A 226 12.98 -5.39 1.31
N ALA A 227 12.02 -6.32 1.27
CA ALA A 227 10.60 -6.00 1.17
C ALA A 227 10.13 -5.16 2.37
N ALA A 228 10.36 -5.68 3.57
CA ALA A 228 10.02 -5.02 4.84
C ALA A 228 10.69 -3.64 4.97
N SER A 229 11.98 -3.53 4.63
CA SER A 229 12.70 -2.25 4.67
C SER A 229 12.12 -1.22 3.71
N THR A 230 11.67 -1.65 2.53
CA THR A 230 11.06 -0.77 1.53
C THR A 230 9.72 -0.23 2.02
N LEU A 231 8.87 -1.10 2.59
CA LEU A 231 7.59 -0.69 3.19
C LEU A 231 7.81 0.21 4.41
N ALA A 232 8.73 -0.14 5.30
CA ALA A 232 9.05 0.64 6.48
C ALA A 232 9.48 2.07 6.11
N ARG A 233 10.39 2.24 5.16
CA ARG A 233 10.83 3.58 4.68
C ARG A 233 9.69 4.36 4.05
N ALA A 234 8.83 3.70 3.26
CA ALA A 234 7.68 4.35 2.65
C ALA A 234 6.69 4.87 3.71
N ASN A 235 6.41 4.06 4.73
CA ASN A 235 5.52 4.43 5.83
C ASN A 235 6.12 5.53 6.71
N ILE A 236 7.41 5.46 7.07
CA ILE A 236 8.11 6.51 7.81
C ILE A 236 8.02 7.85 7.06
N SER A 237 8.28 7.86 5.75
CA SER A 237 8.20 9.09 4.96
C SER A 237 6.80 9.72 5.00
N LEU A 238 5.73 8.90 5.04
CA LEU A 238 4.35 9.37 5.14
C LEU A 238 4.02 9.87 6.55
N LEU A 239 4.49 9.18 7.59
CA LEU A 239 4.35 9.61 9.00
C LEU A 239 5.00 10.96 9.27
N VAL A 240 6.21 11.18 8.73
CA VAL A 240 6.93 12.46 8.81
C VAL A 240 6.17 13.62 8.16
N GLY A 241 5.25 13.33 7.23
CA GLY A 241 4.43 14.34 6.56
C GLY A 241 4.92 14.63 5.14
N ARG A 242 4.88 13.62 4.28
CA ARG A 242 5.23 13.77 2.85
C ARG A 242 4.32 14.78 2.17
N ALA A 243 4.91 15.63 1.32
CA ALA A 243 4.16 16.53 0.46
C ALA A 243 3.28 15.79 -0.56
N ALA A 244 2.22 16.45 -1.01
CA ALA A 244 1.40 15.95 -2.11
C ALA A 244 2.25 15.75 -3.37
N THR A 245 1.79 14.86 -4.27
CA THR A 245 2.57 14.55 -5.48
C THR A 245 2.79 15.80 -6.35
N PRO A 246 3.88 15.89 -7.14
CA PRO A 246 4.15 17.06 -7.97
C PRO A 246 3.02 17.43 -8.93
N ARG A 247 2.24 16.44 -9.39
CA ARG A 247 1.06 16.67 -10.21
C ARG A 247 -0.05 17.39 -9.45
N ILE A 248 -0.34 16.95 -8.22
CA ILE A 248 -1.35 17.60 -7.36
C ILE A 248 -0.89 19.00 -6.98
N ARG A 249 0.39 19.17 -6.63
CA ARG A 249 0.95 20.49 -6.30
C ARG A 249 0.86 21.48 -7.45
N ARG A 250 1.17 21.06 -8.68
CA ARG A 250 1.00 21.90 -9.87
C ARG A 250 -0.47 22.27 -10.11
N MET A 251 -1.37 21.30 -9.99
CA MET A 251 -2.81 21.55 -10.08
C MET A 251 -3.27 22.59 -9.05
N ILE A 252 -2.81 22.48 -7.79
CA ILE A 252 -3.15 23.45 -6.74
C ILE A 252 -2.66 24.85 -7.14
N VAL A 253 -1.43 24.97 -7.63
CA VAL A 253 -0.88 26.25 -8.11
C VAL A 253 -1.72 26.80 -9.26
N GLU A 254 -2.04 25.98 -10.26
CA GLU A 254 -2.85 26.38 -11.42
C GLU A 254 -4.25 26.90 -11.01
N GLU A 255 -4.95 26.18 -10.11
CA GLU A 255 -6.28 26.58 -9.64
C GLU A 255 -6.24 27.87 -8.80
N LEU A 256 -5.26 27.99 -7.89
CA LEU A 256 -5.11 29.18 -7.05
C LEU A 256 -4.70 30.42 -7.86
N SER A 257 -3.79 30.27 -8.83
CA SER A 257 -3.39 31.38 -9.71
C SER A 257 -4.47 31.82 -10.70
N ALA A 258 -5.52 31.00 -10.89
CA ALA A 258 -6.66 31.33 -11.76
C ALA A 258 -7.79 32.07 -11.02
N LEU A 259 -7.62 32.37 -9.73
CA LEU A 259 -8.62 33.09 -8.94
C LEU A 259 -8.51 34.61 -9.19
N PRO A 260 -9.63 35.33 -9.18
CA PRO A 260 -9.61 36.79 -9.16
C PRO A 260 -8.79 37.31 -7.97
N HIS A 261 -8.13 38.45 -8.16
CA HIS A 261 -7.35 39.13 -7.12
C HIS A 261 -6.12 38.38 -6.60
N VAL A 262 -5.82 37.17 -7.07
CA VAL A 262 -4.56 36.47 -6.73
C VAL A 262 -3.46 36.89 -7.71
N GLU A 263 -2.43 37.56 -7.21
CA GLU A 263 -1.24 37.92 -7.99
C GLU A 263 -0.18 36.82 -7.98
N GLY A 264 -0.09 36.06 -6.88
CA GLY A 264 0.97 35.07 -6.72
C GLY A 264 0.79 34.13 -5.54
N ILE A 265 1.53 33.02 -5.59
CA ILE A 265 1.58 32.03 -4.51
C ILE A 265 3.01 31.99 -4.00
N GLN A 266 3.25 32.61 -2.85
CA GLN A 266 4.60 32.76 -2.30
C GLN A 266 5.14 31.45 -1.73
N THR A 267 4.26 30.66 -1.12
CA THR A 267 4.64 29.38 -0.53
C THR A 267 3.46 28.44 -0.55
N LEU A 268 3.71 27.19 -0.96
CA LEU A 268 2.73 26.12 -0.94
C LEU A 268 3.25 24.96 -0.09
N PHE A 269 2.64 24.80 1.09
CA PHE A 269 2.78 23.62 1.93
C PHE A 269 1.66 22.64 1.60
N THR A 270 2.04 21.38 1.40
CA THR A 270 1.07 20.29 1.30
C THR A 270 1.56 19.17 2.18
N MET A 271 0.64 18.43 2.80
CA MET A 271 0.97 17.27 3.62
C MET A 271 -0.07 16.17 3.43
N GLN A 272 0.40 14.94 3.25
CA GLN A 272 -0.46 13.77 3.29
C GLN A 272 -0.88 13.50 4.74
N LEU A 273 -2.18 13.59 5.02
CA LEU A 273 -2.77 13.30 6.33
C LEU A 273 -3.21 11.84 6.47
N GLY A 274 -3.51 11.18 5.34
CA GLY A 274 -3.86 9.77 5.27
C GLY A 274 -3.91 9.32 3.81
N PRO A 275 -4.22 8.04 3.50
CA PRO A 275 -4.14 7.50 2.14
C PRO A 275 -4.92 8.31 1.09
N ALA A 276 -6.05 8.90 1.46
CA ALA A 276 -6.90 9.69 0.59
C ALA A 276 -7.00 11.17 0.98
N GLU A 277 -6.21 11.64 1.96
CA GLU A 277 -6.39 12.96 2.57
C GLU A 277 -5.13 13.82 2.50
N VAL A 278 -5.29 15.03 1.99
CA VAL A 278 -4.25 16.03 1.79
C VAL A 278 -4.66 17.34 2.46
N LEU A 279 -3.73 17.88 3.24
CA LEU A 279 -3.76 19.25 3.74
C LEU A 279 -3.08 20.16 2.73
N VAL A 280 -3.71 21.30 2.45
CA VAL A 280 -3.15 22.40 1.66
C VAL A 280 -3.05 23.62 2.57
N ALA A 281 -1.86 24.20 2.66
CA ALA A 281 -1.66 25.51 3.29
C ALA A 281 -0.81 26.37 2.36
N ALA A 282 -1.31 27.54 1.98
CA ALA A 282 -0.66 28.41 1.01
C ALA A 282 -0.59 29.85 1.51
N LYS A 283 0.54 30.49 1.25
CA LYS A 283 0.71 31.93 1.40
C LYS A 283 0.42 32.60 0.06
N VAL A 284 -0.61 33.41 0.01
CA VAL A 284 -1.17 33.95 -1.23
C VAL A 284 -1.05 35.48 -1.24
N ASP A 285 -0.51 35.99 -2.33
CA ASP A 285 -0.33 37.40 -2.63
C ASP A 285 -1.57 37.89 -3.36
N PHE A 286 -2.35 38.74 -2.70
CA PHE A 286 -3.56 39.33 -3.28
C PHE A 286 -3.27 40.73 -3.79
N THR A 287 -4.02 41.19 -4.78
CA THR A 287 -3.90 42.55 -5.31
C THR A 287 -4.10 43.59 -4.20
N ASP A 288 -3.33 44.67 -4.21
CA ASP A 288 -3.44 45.75 -3.20
C ASP A 288 -4.84 46.40 -3.12
N GLN A 289 -5.66 46.24 -4.16
CA GLN A 289 -7.04 46.74 -4.21
C GLN A 289 -8.08 45.74 -3.66
N ALA A 290 -7.68 44.53 -3.28
CA ALA A 290 -8.59 43.50 -2.78
C ALA A 290 -9.11 43.90 -1.39
N THR A 291 -10.44 43.91 -1.24
CA THR A 291 -11.09 44.09 0.05
C THR A 291 -11.08 42.79 0.84
N GLY A 292 -11.38 42.86 2.15
CA GLY A 292 -11.54 41.65 2.97
C GLY A 292 -12.58 40.68 2.40
N ALA A 293 -13.69 41.21 1.87
CA ALA A 293 -14.74 40.40 1.24
C ALA A 293 -14.26 39.70 -0.06
N ASP A 294 -13.38 40.35 -0.82
CA ASP A 294 -12.79 39.75 -2.03
C ASP A 294 -11.87 38.58 -1.65
N ILE A 295 -11.08 38.74 -0.59
CA ILE A 295 -10.20 37.69 -0.06
C ILE A 295 -11.00 36.50 0.46
N GLU A 296 -12.07 36.74 1.23
CA GLU A 296 -12.99 35.69 1.71
C GLU A 296 -13.61 34.93 0.53
N THR A 297 -14.13 35.66 -0.46
CA THR A 297 -14.72 35.06 -1.67
C THR A 297 -13.72 34.23 -2.46
N ALA A 298 -12.48 34.72 -2.60
CA ALA A 298 -11.41 33.99 -3.27
C ALA A 298 -11.01 32.72 -2.49
N ALA A 299 -11.01 32.76 -1.16
CA ALA A 299 -10.70 31.61 -0.33
C ALA A 299 -11.77 30.51 -0.41
N ASP A 300 -13.05 30.87 -0.34
CA ASP A 300 -14.16 29.92 -0.51
C ASP A 300 -14.16 29.29 -1.91
N GLU A 301 -13.90 30.10 -2.94
CA GLU A 301 -13.80 29.63 -4.32
C GLU A 301 -12.59 28.72 -4.52
N ALA A 302 -11.44 29.04 -3.91
CA ALA A 302 -10.26 28.19 -3.91
C ALA A 302 -10.57 26.82 -3.33
N GLU A 303 -11.16 26.77 -2.13
CA GLU A 303 -11.51 25.54 -1.46
C GLU A 303 -12.45 24.69 -2.33
N ARG A 304 -13.49 25.32 -2.89
CA ARG A 304 -14.46 24.66 -3.78
C ARG A 304 -13.79 24.07 -5.04
N ARG A 305 -12.97 24.85 -5.75
CA ARG A 305 -12.27 24.41 -6.97
C ARG A 305 -11.29 23.28 -6.69
N LEU A 306 -10.47 23.43 -5.66
CA LEU A 306 -9.47 22.43 -5.27
C LEU A 306 -10.13 21.09 -4.90
N ARG A 307 -11.20 21.11 -4.11
CA ARG A 307 -11.96 19.90 -3.74
C ARG A 307 -12.67 19.28 -4.93
N ALA A 308 -13.24 20.08 -5.82
CA ALA A 308 -13.87 19.60 -7.04
C ALA A 308 -12.86 18.92 -7.98
N ARG A 309 -11.63 19.45 -8.05
CA ARG A 309 -10.57 18.93 -8.91
C ARG A 309 -9.89 17.70 -8.33
N TYR A 310 -9.74 17.64 -7.01
CA TYR A 310 -9.19 16.50 -6.30
C TYR A 310 -9.87 16.35 -4.94
N SER A 311 -10.77 15.38 -4.85
CA SER A 311 -11.58 15.10 -3.66
C SER A 311 -10.78 14.72 -2.42
N GLY A 312 -9.48 14.39 -2.58
CA GLY A 312 -8.60 14.11 -1.45
C GLY A 312 -8.08 15.36 -0.73
N ILE A 313 -8.28 16.57 -1.25
CA ILE A 313 -7.99 17.80 -0.49
C ILE A 313 -9.08 17.96 0.57
N ARG A 314 -8.69 17.80 1.84
CA ARG A 314 -9.64 17.84 2.97
C ARG A 314 -9.62 19.15 3.73
N TYR A 315 -8.48 19.83 3.74
CA TYR A 315 -8.29 21.09 4.44
C TYR A 315 -7.51 22.05 3.53
N VAL A 316 -7.98 23.29 3.45
CA VAL A 316 -7.35 24.37 2.71
C VAL A 316 -7.19 25.55 3.66
N PHE A 317 -5.96 26.01 3.86
CA PHE A 317 -5.65 27.20 4.63
C PHE A 317 -4.93 28.20 3.72
N LEU A 318 -5.52 29.37 3.53
CA LEU A 318 -4.90 30.45 2.78
C LEU A 318 -4.52 31.57 3.75
N ASP A 319 -3.24 31.95 3.72
CA ASP A 319 -2.65 33.04 4.50
C ASP A 319 -2.37 34.22 3.55
N PRO A 320 -3.18 35.29 3.59
CA PRO A 320 -2.93 36.49 2.81
C PRO A 320 -1.59 37.11 3.21
N THR A 321 -0.64 37.18 2.27
CA THR A 321 0.70 37.69 2.53
C THR A 321 1.14 38.60 1.40
N THR A 322 1.85 39.67 1.71
CA THR A 322 2.44 40.52 0.68
C THR A 322 3.71 39.89 0.11
N ARG A 323 4.02 40.17 -1.16
CA ARG A 323 5.29 39.77 -1.79
C ARG A 323 6.48 40.23 -0.95
N ARG A 324 7.25 39.27 -0.42
CA ARG A 324 8.58 39.58 0.11
C ARG A 324 9.47 39.90 -1.09
N GLY A 325 9.97 41.13 -1.15
CA GLY A 325 11.00 41.56 -2.10
C GLY A 325 12.29 40.78 -1.95
#